data_AF-A0A2H9VVC0-F1
#
_entry.id   AF-A0A2H9VVC0-F1
#
_cell.length_a   1.000
_cell.length_b   1.000
_cell.length_c   1.000
_cell.angle_alpha   90.00
_cell.angle_beta   90.00
_cell.angle_gamma   90.00
#
_symmetry.space_group_name_H-M   'P 1'
#
loop_
_entity.id
_entity.type
_entity.pdbx_description
1 polymer ?
#
loop_
_entity_poly.entity_id
_entity_poly.type
_entity_poly.pdbx_seq_one_letter_code
_entity_poly.pdbx_strand_id
1 'polypeptide(L)'
;MKKVLFALLVVLSACSSNKPTEPYSITNVAKTPEGAKMDVQLKGRLTRQQMLDIAGNIRNDSSHYEALDLQFLLPGNSYKNSGGIIVYAMAGYPKPGIVTAKDTVRDYDNKILNFQLIGFTPEAAKHLLSLSPSEMAGKPVLGKFIDDAAGTISIIYDDKKDGQYYIIEMDADGNIVSKIQPMAITHNGIQKLIVSQRGDYMTVKDSILTMYSIDDPEKPFRSVKEGI
;
A
#
# COMPACT_ATOMS: atom_id res chain seq x y z
N MET A 1 45.90 48.32 -2.65
CA MET A 1 45.71 47.25 -1.64
C MET A 1 44.22 47.02 -1.45
N LYS A 2 43.87 45.74 -1.28
CA LYS A 2 42.55 45.10 -1.31
C LYS A 2 41.45 45.76 -0.45
N LYS A 3 40.19 45.52 -0.88
CA LYS A 3 38.99 45.11 -0.12
C LYS A 3 37.78 46.02 -0.40
N VAL A 4 36.53 45.57 -0.48
CA VAL A 4 35.86 44.27 -0.57
C VAL A 4 34.46 44.58 -1.13
N LEU A 5 34.01 43.75 -2.06
CA LEU A 5 32.66 43.73 -2.62
C LEU A 5 31.66 43.31 -1.53
N PHE A 6 30.69 44.14 -1.17
CA PHE A 6 29.54 43.73 -0.34
C PHE A 6 28.31 43.56 -1.26
N ALA A 7 28.20 42.37 -1.85
CA ALA A 7 26.94 41.92 -2.41
C ALA A 7 26.10 41.36 -1.26
N LEU A 8 25.05 42.08 -0.86
CA LEU A 8 24.03 41.58 0.05
C LEU A 8 23.23 40.51 -0.70
N LEU A 9 23.64 39.24 -0.55
CA LEU A 9 22.81 38.10 -0.90
C LEU A 9 21.73 37.98 0.19
N VAL A 10 20.57 38.57 -0.07
CA VAL A 10 19.35 38.24 0.65
C VAL A 10 19.02 36.79 0.27
N VAL A 11 19.52 35.85 1.06
CA VAL A 11 19.02 34.48 1.05
C VAL A 11 17.61 34.58 1.59
N LEU A 12 16.62 34.60 0.69
CA LEU A 12 15.28 34.18 1.01
C LEU A 12 15.40 32.74 1.48
N SER A 13 15.60 32.53 2.79
CA SER A 13 15.26 31.29 3.44
C SER A 13 13.78 31.11 3.16
N ALA A 14 13.48 30.34 2.12
CA ALA A 14 12.17 29.77 1.91
C ALA A 14 11.73 29.26 3.28
N CYS A 15 10.62 29.77 3.78
CA CYS A 15 9.88 29.07 4.81
C CYS A 15 9.59 27.69 4.22
N SER A 16 10.46 26.73 4.49
CA SER A 16 10.24 25.33 4.22
C SER A 16 9.01 24.99 5.01
N SER A 17 7.86 25.00 4.33
CA SER A 17 6.63 24.50 4.88
C SER A 17 6.92 23.07 5.31
N ASN A 18 7.00 22.83 6.63
CA ASN A 18 7.15 21.49 7.23
C ASN A 18 5.91 20.60 7.00
N LYS A 19 4.96 21.06 6.17
CA LYS A 19 3.79 20.28 5.79
C LYS A 19 4.22 19.18 4.83
N PRO A 20 3.73 17.95 5.03
CA PRO A 20 3.93 16.87 4.08
C PRO A 20 3.46 17.30 2.70
N THR A 21 4.28 17.05 1.67
CA THR A 21 3.91 17.32 0.28
C THR A 21 2.89 16.31 -0.23
N GLU A 22 2.87 15.12 0.37
CA GLU A 22 1.97 14.04 -0.01
C GLU A 22 0.64 14.11 0.74
N PRO A 23 -0.49 14.00 0.03
CA PRO A 23 -1.80 14.02 0.66
C PRO A 23 -2.07 12.72 1.44
N TYR A 24 -2.60 12.88 2.65
CA TYR A 24 -3.04 11.79 3.52
C TYR A 24 -4.30 12.21 4.30
N SER A 25 -4.97 11.24 4.91
CA SER A 25 -6.05 11.50 5.86
C SER A 25 -6.01 10.53 7.03
N ILE A 26 -6.32 11.01 8.24
CA ILE A 26 -6.50 10.15 9.41
C ILE A 26 -7.94 9.62 9.39
N THR A 27 -8.11 8.31 9.27
CA THR A 27 -9.44 7.69 9.14
C THR A 27 -9.95 7.10 10.47
N ASN A 28 -9.06 6.85 11.42
CA ASN A 28 -9.39 6.31 12.72
C ASN A 28 -8.38 6.77 13.77
N VAL A 29 -8.86 7.00 14.99
CA VAL A 29 -8.04 7.32 16.17
C VAL A 29 -8.54 6.51 17.35
N ALA A 30 -7.70 5.61 17.85
CA ALA A 30 -7.98 4.81 19.03
C ALA A 30 -7.04 5.21 20.17
N LYS A 31 -7.60 5.62 21.32
CA LYS A 31 -6.80 5.83 22.54
C LYS A 31 -6.49 4.48 23.16
N THR A 32 -5.23 4.28 23.56
CA THR A 32 -4.78 3.08 24.26
C THR A 32 -4.20 3.49 25.62
N PRO A 33 -4.05 2.56 26.57
CA PRO A 33 -3.33 2.83 27.82
C PRO A 33 -1.88 3.30 27.59
N GLU A 34 -1.32 2.98 26.42
CA GLU A 34 0.06 3.27 26.06
C GLU A 34 0.21 4.59 25.28
N GLY A 35 -0.87 5.15 24.72
CA GLY A 35 -0.84 6.37 23.92
C GLY A 35 -2.03 6.47 22.97
N ALA A 36 -1.77 6.77 21.70
CA ALA A 36 -2.76 6.72 20.64
C ALA A 36 -2.30 5.87 19.47
N LYS A 37 -3.26 5.25 18.80
CA LYS A 37 -3.07 4.54 17.54
C LYS A 37 -3.91 5.21 16.46
N MET A 38 -3.33 5.49 15.30
CA MET A 38 -3.99 6.18 14.20
C MET A 38 -3.83 5.44 12.88
N ASP A 39 -4.93 5.33 12.14
CA ASP A 39 -4.93 4.81 10.77
C ASP A 39 -4.75 5.98 9.81
N VAL A 40 -3.66 5.94 9.03
CA VAL A 40 -3.24 7.00 8.11
C VAL A 40 -3.47 6.52 6.69
N GLN A 41 -4.56 6.95 6.08
CA GLN A 41 -4.91 6.62 4.70
C GLN A 41 -4.05 7.43 3.72
N LEU A 42 -3.31 6.72 2.87
CA LEU A 42 -2.51 7.28 1.79
C LEU A 42 -3.29 7.28 0.47
N LYS A 43 -2.91 8.16 -0.46
CA LYS A 43 -3.42 8.14 -1.85
C LYS A 43 -2.71 7.13 -2.76
N GLY A 44 -1.59 6.58 -2.33
CA GLY A 44 -0.79 5.63 -3.09
C GLY A 44 0.43 5.16 -2.30
N ARG A 45 1.30 4.38 -2.94
CA ARG A 45 2.56 3.94 -2.35
C ARG A 45 3.51 5.13 -2.25
N LEU A 46 4.09 5.31 -1.08
CA LEU A 46 5.02 6.41 -0.79
C LEU A 46 6.40 5.86 -0.45
N THR A 47 7.42 6.68 -0.66
CA THR A 47 8.76 6.38 -0.17
C THR A 47 8.81 6.45 1.36
N ARG A 48 9.84 5.83 1.95
CA ARG A 48 10.11 5.94 3.38
C ARG A 48 10.16 7.40 3.84
N GLN A 49 10.87 8.27 3.13
CA GLN A 49 11.02 9.67 3.54
C GLN A 49 9.67 10.40 3.57
N GLN A 50 8.86 10.25 2.53
CA GLN A 50 7.52 10.85 2.49
C GLN A 50 6.64 10.38 3.66
N MET A 51 6.71 9.10 4.05
CA MET A 51 5.98 8.61 5.22
C MET A 51 6.54 9.13 6.55
N LEU A 52 7.86 9.32 6.67
CA LEU A 52 8.47 9.95 7.84
C LEU A 52 8.07 11.42 7.96
N ASP A 53 7.95 12.13 6.84
CA ASP A 53 7.50 13.52 6.82
C ASP A 53 6.04 13.62 7.28
N ILE A 54 5.17 12.71 6.81
CA ILE A 54 3.79 12.59 7.30
C ILE A 54 3.78 12.27 8.80
N ALA A 55 4.58 11.29 9.25
CA ALA A 55 4.65 10.90 10.65
C ALA A 55 5.06 12.06 11.55
N GLY A 56 6.09 12.82 11.17
CA GLY A 56 6.55 14.00 11.90
C GLY A 56 5.47 15.08 12.00
N ASN A 57 4.74 15.33 10.91
CA ASN A 57 3.64 16.28 10.94
C ASN A 57 2.50 15.84 11.87
N ILE A 58 2.08 14.57 11.80
CA ILE A 58 1.04 14.03 12.69
C ILE A 58 1.53 14.08 14.14
N ARG A 59 2.80 13.76 14.42
CA ARG A 59 3.38 13.83 15.77
C ARG A 59 3.33 15.25 16.33
N ASN A 60 3.59 16.26 15.52
CA ASN A 60 3.48 17.66 15.91
C ASN A 60 2.05 18.05 16.24
N ASP A 61 1.10 17.69 15.37
CA ASP A 61 -0.33 17.97 15.58
C ASP A 61 -0.91 17.17 16.76
N SER A 62 -0.24 16.08 17.16
CA SER A 62 -0.68 15.14 18.19
C SER A 62 0.25 15.09 19.40
N SER A 63 0.92 16.22 19.70
CA SER A 63 1.95 16.31 20.75
C SER A 63 1.42 16.02 22.16
N HIS A 64 0.11 16.06 22.37
CA HIS A 64 -0.54 15.73 23.65
C HIS A 64 -0.57 14.23 23.96
N TYR A 65 -0.29 13.36 22.99
CA TYR A 65 -0.10 11.93 23.27
C TYR A 65 1.36 11.63 23.62
N GLU A 66 1.60 10.91 24.71
CA GLU A 66 2.98 10.57 25.13
C GLU A 66 3.65 9.63 24.13
N ALA A 67 2.94 8.60 23.66
CA ALA A 67 3.33 7.72 22.56
C ALA A 67 2.26 7.72 21.46
N LEU A 68 2.69 7.39 20.24
CA LEU A 68 1.85 7.42 19.05
C LEU A 68 2.25 6.32 18.09
N ASP A 69 1.31 5.45 17.73
CA ASP A 69 1.47 4.43 16.69
C ASP A 69 0.67 4.81 15.45
N LEU A 70 1.35 4.92 14.31
CA LEU A 70 0.78 5.29 13.03
C LEU A 70 0.81 4.09 12.09
N GLN A 71 -0.35 3.73 11.56
CA GLN A 71 -0.50 2.66 10.58
C GLN A 71 -0.87 3.23 9.23
N PHE A 72 0.06 3.21 8.30
CA PHE A 72 -0.15 3.69 6.94
C PHE A 72 -0.93 2.65 6.15
N LEU A 73 -2.02 3.08 5.50
CA LEU A 73 -2.90 2.23 4.72
C LEU A 73 -2.90 2.67 3.25
N LEU A 74 -2.79 1.72 2.31
CA LEU A 74 -2.95 2.00 0.88
C LEU A 74 -4.42 2.24 0.53
N PRO A 75 -4.72 2.92 -0.60
CA PRO A 75 -6.09 3.12 -1.06
C PRO A 75 -6.89 1.81 -1.10
N GLY A 76 -8.11 1.83 -0.58
CA GLY A 76 -8.99 0.66 -0.55
C GLY A 76 -8.74 -0.31 0.61
N ASN A 77 -7.60 -0.22 1.31
CA ASN A 77 -7.35 -1.03 2.49
C ASN A 77 -8.07 -0.43 3.71
N SER A 78 -8.78 -1.30 4.45
CA SER A 78 -9.34 -0.93 5.74
C SER A 78 -9.51 -2.16 6.63
N TYR A 79 -9.51 -1.95 7.95
CA TYR A 79 -9.78 -2.99 8.94
C TYR A 79 -11.20 -3.59 8.86
N LYS A 80 -12.07 -3.02 8.02
CA LYS A 80 -13.43 -3.54 7.78
C LYS A 80 -13.47 -4.58 6.65
N ASN A 81 -12.40 -4.71 5.87
CA ASN A 81 -12.32 -5.64 4.75
C ASN A 81 -11.49 -6.86 5.16
N SER A 82 -12.05 -8.06 5.06
CA SER A 82 -11.46 -9.34 5.53
C SER A 82 -10.36 -9.94 4.63
N GLY A 83 -9.98 -9.26 3.53
CA GLY A 83 -9.24 -9.87 2.41
C GLY A 83 -7.72 -9.72 2.35
N GLY A 84 -7.00 -9.32 3.40
CA GLY A 84 -5.51 -9.31 3.39
C GLY A 84 -4.84 -8.18 4.19
N ILE A 85 -3.50 -8.04 4.07
CA ILE A 85 -2.72 -7.03 4.83
C ILE A 85 -3.28 -5.63 4.58
N ILE A 86 -3.75 -5.03 5.68
CA ILE A 86 -4.32 -3.69 5.71
C ILE A 86 -3.20 -2.64 5.78
N VAL A 87 -2.13 -2.95 6.50
CA VAL A 87 -1.06 -2.00 6.85
C VAL A 87 0.12 -2.08 5.88
N TYR A 88 0.36 -0.96 5.21
CA TYR A 88 1.48 -0.76 4.30
C TYR A 88 2.81 -0.55 5.03
N ALA A 89 2.78 0.29 6.06
CA ALA A 89 3.93 0.63 6.88
C ALA A 89 3.47 1.07 8.27
N MET A 90 4.38 1.05 9.23
CA MET A 90 4.15 1.50 10.60
C MET A 90 5.21 2.52 11.02
N ALA A 91 4.79 3.52 11.79
CA ALA A 91 5.67 4.48 12.45
C ALA A 91 5.24 4.66 13.90
N GLY A 92 6.10 4.29 14.84
CA GLY A 92 5.83 4.35 16.27
C GLY A 92 6.74 5.35 16.98
N TYR A 93 6.15 6.38 17.58
CA TYR A 93 6.80 7.26 18.53
C TYR A 93 6.68 6.67 19.93
N PRO A 94 7.78 6.21 20.54
CA PRO A 94 7.73 5.63 21.88
C PRO A 94 7.50 6.70 22.96
N LYS A 95 7.17 6.24 24.17
CA LYS A 95 7.10 7.13 25.34
C LYS A 95 8.47 7.74 25.63
N PRO A 96 8.55 9.00 26.09
CA PRO A 96 9.79 9.60 26.53
C PRO A 96 10.51 8.71 27.57
N GLY A 97 11.81 8.49 27.39
CA GLY A 97 12.63 7.68 28.31
C GLY A 97 12.54 6.17 28.11
N ILE A 98 11.64 5.67 27.25
CA ILE A 98 11.56 4.25 26.88
C ILE A 98 11.99 4.12 25.42
N VAL A 99 13.29 4.00 25.18
CA VAL A 99 13.87 3.82 23.83
C VAL A 99 14.40 2.40 23.72
N THR A 100 14.03 1.71 22.66
CA THR A 100 14.44 0.34 22.33
C THR A 100 15.47 0.34 21.20
N ALA A 101 16.14 -0.79 20.98
CA ALA A 101 17.06 -0.96 19.84
C ALA A 101 16.39 -0.79 18.45
N LYS A 102 15.05 -0.79 18.38
CA LYS A 102 14.30 -0.57 17.13
C LYS A 102 14.10 0.91 16.80
N ASP A 103 14.32 1.80 17.76
CA ASP A 103 14.07 3.23 17.67
C ASP A 103 15.30 3.95 17.11
N THR A 104 15.57 3.70 15.83
CA THR A 104 16.80 4.13 15.13
C THR A 104 16.55 5.25 14.12
N VAL A 105 15.29 5.60 13.88
CA VAL A 105 14.88 6.54 12.84
C VAL A 105 14.55 7.88 13.47
N ARG A 106 14.76 8.96 12.72
CA ARG A 106 14.42 10.32 13.15
C ARG A 106 13.52 10.96 12.10
N ASP A 107 12.52 11.69 12.57
CA ASP A 107 11.73 12.57 11.72
C ASP A 107 12.48 13.89 11.44
N TYR A 108 11.86 14.79 10.67
CA TYR A 108 12.47 16.08 10.31
C TYR A 108 12.70 17.00 11.52
N ASP A 109 12.03 16.77 12.64
CA ASP A 109 12.20 17.49 13.91
C ASP A 109 13.14 16.78 14.87
N ASN A 110 13.89 15.79 14.38
CA ASN A 110 14.86 15.02 15.14
C ASN A 110 14.23 14.19 16.28
N LYS A 111 12.92 13.94 16.25
CA LYS A 111 12.26 13.03 17.20
C LYS A 111 12.51 11.59 16.79
N ILE A 112 12.81 10.76 17.77
CA ILE A 112 13.10 9.33 17.54
C ILE A 112 11.79 8.57 17.34
N LEU A 113 11.79 7.67 16.37
CA LEU A 113 10.70 6.73 16.12
C LEU A 113 11.25 5.38 15.63
N ASN A 114 10.42 4.35 15.76
CA ASN A 114 10.56 3.15 14.94
C ASN A 114 9.82 3.35 13.61
N PHE A 115 10.32 2.71 12.56
CA PHE A 115 9.66 2.67 11.27
C PHE A 115 9.83 1.29 10.66
N GLN A 116 8.73 0.70 10.20
CA GLN A 116 8.73 -0.58 9.51
C GLN A 116 7.91 -0.47 8.23
N LEU A 117 8.55 -0.70 7.09
CA LEU A 117 7.85 -0.98 5.85
C LEU A 117 7.41 -2.44 5.87
N ILE A 118 6.13 -2.70 5.63
CA ILE A 118 5.55 -4.06 5.59
C ILE A 118 5.33 -4.49 4.14
N GLY A 119 4.77 -3.61 3.30
CA GLY A 119 4.56 -3.87 1.88
C GLY A 119 5.72 -3.49 0.98
N PHE A 120 5.46 -3.42 -0.33
CA PHE A 120 6.46 -3.06 -1.34
C PHE A 120 6.71 -1.56 -1.46
N THR A 121 7.98 -1.18 -1.66
CA THR A 121 8.32 0.19 -2.05
C THR A 121 7.63 0.57 -3.38
N PRO A 122 7.46 1.87 -3.69
CA PRO A 122 6.94 2.29 -4.98
C PRO A 122 7.70 1.68 -6.17
N GLU A 123 9.02 1.57 -6.08
CA GLU A 123 9.88 1.04 -7.12
C GLU A 123 9.70 -0.48 -7.29
N ALA A 124 9.65 -1.22 -6.18
CA ALA A 124 9.41 -2.67 -6.21
C ALA A 124 8.00 -2.99 -6.74
N ALA A 125 6.98 -2.22 -6.32
CA ALA A 125 5.64 -2.33 -6.85
C ALA A 125 5.58 -2.04 -8.37
N LYS A 126 6.29 -1.01 -8.83
CA LYS A 126 6.41 -0.69 -10.26
C LYS A 126 7.09 -1.82 -11.02
N HIS A 127 8.14 -2.42 -10.46
CA HIS A 127 8.81 -3.58 -11.04
C HIS A 127 7.84 -4.75 -11.18
N LEU A 128 7.17 -5.13 -10.09
CA LEU A 128 6.16 -6.21 -10.09
C LEU A 128 5.08 -5.97 -11.17
N LEU A 129 4.50 -4.77 -11.22
CA LEU A 129 3.47 -4.42 -12.22
C LEU A 129 4.00 -4.46 -13.66
N SER A 130 5.31 -4.30 -13.86
CA SER A 130 5.93 -4.41 -15.18
C SER A 130 6.18 -5.86 -15.63
N LEU A 131 6.09 -6.84 -14.72
CA LEU A 131 6.33 -8.25 -15.05
C LEU A 131 5.32 -8.74 -16.10
N SER A 132 5.86 -9.48 -17.06
CA SER A 132 5.11 -10.00 -18.21
C SER A 132 5.58 -11.42 -18.55
N PRO A 133 5.05 -12.45 -17.88
CA PRO A 133 5.48 -13.84 -18.10
C PRO A 133 5.26 -14.28 -19.55
N SER A 134 6.11 -15.18 -20.06
CA SER A 134 6.01 -15.63 -21.45
C SER A 134 4.74 -16.44 -21.71
N GLU A 135 4.16 -17.06 -20.68
CA GLU A 135 2.90 -17.80 -20.74
C GLU A 135 1.70 -16.95 -21.14
N MET A 136 1.76 -15.63 -20.95
CA MET A 136 0.71 -14.69 -21.36
C MET A 136 1.05 -13.94 -22.65
N ALA A 137 2.11 -14.32 -23.37
CA ALA A 137 2.47 -13.68 -24.62
C ALA A 137 1.30 -13.71 -25.62
N GLY A 138 0.84 -12.52 -26.03
CA GLY A 138 -0.31 -12.35 -26.94
C GLY A 138 -1.68 -12.58 -26.31
N LYS A 139 -1.78 -12.80 -24.99
CA LYS A 139 -3.03 -13.00 -24.27
C LYS A 139 -3.48 -11.70 -23.59
N PRO A 140 -4.78 -11.34 -23.64
CA PRO A 140 -5.30 -10.17 -22.93
C PRO A 140 -5.13 -10.28 -21.42
N VAL A 141 -4.47 -9.31 -20.82
CA VAL A 141 -4.40 -9.15 -19.36
C VAL A 141 -5.66 -8.43 -18.88
N LEU A 142 -6.37 -9.05 -17.95
CA LEU A 142 -7.58 -8.51 -17.32
C LEU A 142 -7.27 -7.69 -16.09
N GLY A 143 -6.14 -7.93 -15.43
CA GLY A 143 -5.73 -7.11 -14.31
C GLY A 143 -4.54 -7.68 -13.57
N LYS A 144 -3.92 -6.82 -12.78
CA LYS A 144 -2.83 -7.18 -11.89
C LYS A 144 -3.10 -6.71 -10.47
N PHE A 145 -2.81 -7.56 -9.49
CA PHE A 145 -2.91 -7.22 -8.07
C PHE A 145 -1.62 -7.55 -7.35
N ILE A 146 -1.02 -6.56 -6.70
CA ILE A 146 0.06 -6.81 -5.75
C ILE A 146 -0.56 -7.32 -4.46
N ASP A 147 -0.07 -8.45 -3.97
CA ASP A 147 -0.32 -8.88 -2.61
C ASP A 147 0.91 -8.64 -1.73
N ASP A 148 0.88 -7.52 -0.99
CA ASP A 148 1.93 -7.16 -0.05
C ASP A 148 2.13 -8.23 1.04
N ALA A 149 1.10 -9.04 1.33
CA ALA A 149 1.16 -10.10 2.34
C ALA A 149 1.92 -11.33 1.89
N ALA A 150 1.58 -11.80 0.70
CA ALA A 150 2.24 -12.94 0.09
C ALA A 150 3.61 -12.56 -0.51
N GLY A 151 3.87 -11.27 -0.72
CA GLY A 151 5.07 -10.80 -1.40
C GLY A 151 5.03 -11.12 -2.90
N THR A 152 3.84 -11.11 -3.50
CA THR A 152 3.61 -11.55 -4.88
C THR A 152 2.79 -10.55 -5.70
N ILE A 153 2.75 -10.77 -7.00
CA ILE A 153 1.76 -10.18 -7.91
C ILE A 153 0.93 -11.29 -8.55
N SER A 154 -0.39 -11.15 -8.48
CA SER A 154 -1.33 -11.97 -9.24
C SER A 154 -1.64 -11.27 -10.57
N ILE A 155 -1.45 -11.98 -11.68
CA ILE A 155 -1.74 -11.52 -13.04
C ILE A 155 -2.87 -12.39 -13.60
N ILE A 156 -3.99 -11.74 -13.92
CA ILE A 156 -5.18 -12.40 -14.43
C ILE A 156 -5.25 -12.16 -15.93
N TYR A 157 -5.43 -13.22 -16.72
CA TYR A 157 -5.53 -13.14 -18.17
C TYR A 157 -6.57 -14.12 -18.74
N ASP A 158 -7.06 -13.80 -19.93
CA ASP A 158 -7.98 -14.62 -20.73
C ASP A 158 -7.17 -15.37 -21.80
N ASP A 159 -7.25 -16.70 -21.84
CA ASP A 159 -6.73 -17.46 -22.97
C ASP A 159 -7.86 -17.71 -23.98
N LYS A 160 -7.95 -16.84 -24.99
CA LYS A 160 -8.96 -16.95 -26.04
C LYS A 160 -8.94 -18.26 -26.83
N LYS A 161 -7.87 -19.06 -26.72
CA LYS A 161 -7.80 -20.36 -27.42
C LYS A 161 -8.72 -21.40 -26.79
N ASP A 162 -8.91 -21.38 -25.49
CA ASP A 162 -9.81 -22.29 -24.76
C ASP A 162 -10.97 -21.56 -24.05
N GLY A 163 -10.98 -20.23 -24.10
CA GLY A 163 -12.01 -19.39 -23.49
C GLY A 163 -11.99 -19.44 -21.96
N GLN A 164 -10.84 -19.78 -21.36
CA GLN A 164 -10.66 -19.88 -19.92
C GLN A 164 -9.86 -18.71 -19.36
N TYR A 165 -10.16 -18.39 -18.11
CA TYR A 165 -9.37 -17.45 -17.33
C TYR A 165 -8.26 -18.17 -16.59
N TYR A 166 -7.17 -17.45 -16.37
CA TYR A 166 -6.01 -17.95 -15.65
C TYR A 166 -5.46 -16.86 -14.73
N ILE A 167 -4.83 -17.31 -13.64
CA ILE A 167 -4.09 -16.47 -12.71
C ILE A 167 -2.68 -17.02 -12.60
N ILE A 168 -1.68 -16.18 -12.84
CA ILE A 168 -0.28 -16.46 -12.54
C ILE A 168 0.08 -15.62 -11.33
N GLU A 169 0.67 -16.23 -10.31
CA GLU A 169 1.30 -15.50 -9.21
C GLU A 169 2.81 -15.54 -9.37
N MET A 170 3.44 -14.38 -9.23
CA MET A 170 4.88 -14.22 -9.33
C MET A 170 5.44 -13.60 -8.06
N ASP A 171 6.61 -14.06 -7.62
CA ASP A 171 7.33 -13.43 -6.51
C ASP A 171 7.98 -12.10 -6.93
N ALA A 172 8.64 -11.45 -5.97
CA ALA A 172 9.35 -10.18 -6.16
C ALA A 172 10.49 -10.24 -7.20
N ASP A 173 11.03 -11.44 -7.46
CA ASP A 173 12.12 -11.67 -8.42
C ASP A 173 11.59 -12.01 -9.83
N GLY A 174 10.26 -12.15 -9.97
CA GLY A 174 9.61 -12.49 -11.22
C GLY A 174 9.58 -13.99 -11.53
N ASN A 175 9.78 -14.85 -10.53
CA ASN A 175 9.56 -16.29 -10.70
C ASN A 175 8.07 -16.60 -10.51
N ILE A 176 7.54 -17.51 -11.33
CA ILE A 176 6.18 -18.00 -11.17
C ILE A 176 6.14 -18.97 -9.99
N VAL A 177 5.36 -18.62 -8.96
CA VAL A 177 5.18 -19.41 -7.75
C VAL A 177 3.83 -20.14 -7.71
N SER A 178 2.85 -19.69 -8.50
CA SER A 178 1.54 -20.33 -8.60
C SER A 178 0.91 -20.13 -9.96
N LYS A 179 0.11 -21.12 -10.38
CA LYS A 179 -0.75 -21.08 -11.57
C LYS A 179 -2.11 -21.62 -11.20
N ILE A 180 -3.16 -20.82 -11.40
CA ILE A 180 -4.52 -21.15 -11.00
C ILE A 180 -5.43 -21.01 -12.22
N GLN A 181 -6.20 -22.06 -12.49
CA GLN A 181 -7.37 -21.97 -13.37
C GLN A 181 -8.62 -21.83 -12.48
N PRO A 182 -9.19 -20.63 -12.34
CA PRO A 182 -10.39 -20.45 -11.53
C PRO A 182 -11.57 -21.24 -12.08
N MET A 183 -12.42 -21.73 -11.17
CA MET A 183 -13.67 -22.37 -11.53
C MET A 183 -14.74 -21.30 -11.79
N ALA A 184 -15.28 -21.27 -13.00
CA ALA A 184 -16.37 -20.35 -13.36
C ALA A 184 -17.73 -20.90 -12.91
N ILE A 185 -18.44 -20.13 -12.08
CA ILE A 185 -19.81 -20.41 -11.65
C ILE A 185 -20.69 -19.21 -11.97
N THR A 186 -21.85 -19.44 -12.57
CA THR A 186 -22.85 -18.39 -12.77
C THR A 186 -23.86 -18.41 -11.63
N HIS A 187 -24.01 -17.28 -10.94
CA HIS A 187 -25.00 -17.11 -9.88
C HIS A 187 -25.73 -15.77 -10.08
N ASN A 188 -27.07 -15.80 -10.15
CA ASN A 188 -27.92 -14.64 -10.42
C ASN A 188 -27.50 -13.84 -11.68
N GLY A 189 -27.07 -14.54 -12.73
CA GLY A 189 -26.63 -13.92 -13.99
C GLY A 189 -25.24 -13.29 -13.95
N ILE A 190 -24.51 -13.40 -12.84
CA ILE A 190 -23.14 -12.89 -12.70
C ILE A 190 -22.18 -14.08 -12.74
N GLN A 191 -21.17 -14.01 -13.61
CA GLN A 191 -20.08 -14.98 -13.64
C GLN A 191 -19.12 -14.69 -12.48
N LYS A 192 -18.93 -15.69 -11.62
CA LYS A 192 -17.98 -15.70 -10.51
C LYS A 192 -16.84 -16.64 -10.85
N LEU A 193 -15.61 -16.15 -10.74
CA LEU A 193 -14.39 -16.93 -10.89
C LEU A 193 -13.91 -17.28 -9.49
N ILE A 194 -14.07 -18.54 -9.06
CA ILE A 194 -13.60 -18.97 -7.73
C ILE A 194 -12.08 -19.12 -7.77
N VAL A 195 -11.37 -18.34 -6.95
CA VAL A 195 -9.90 -18.20 -7.00
C VAL A 195 -9.18 -18.78 -5.78
N SER A 196 -9.91 -19.13 -4.72
CA SER A 196 -9.32 -19.76 -3.54
C SER A 196 -10.12 -20.99 -3.11
N GLN A 197 -9.46 -21.91 -2.41
CA GLN A 197 -10.13 -23.07 -1.81
C GLN A 197 -11.18 -22.66 -0.76
N ARG A 198 -11.04 -21.48 -0.15
CA ARG A 198 -12.01 -20.92 0.79
C ARG A 198 -13.25 -20.37 0.08
N GLY A 199 -13.21 -20.17 -1.23
CA GLY A 199 -14.32 -19.65 -2.01
C GLY A 199 -14.26 -18.15 -2.27
N ASP A 200 -13.10 -17.51 -2.07
CA ASP A 200 -12.90 -16.13 -2.56
C ASP A 200 -13.08 -16.14 -4.08
N TYR A 201 -13.66 -15.06 -4.60
CA TYR A 201 -14.06 -15.03 -5.99
C TYR A 201 -13.82 -13.69 -6.64
N MET A 202 -13.70 -13.71 -7.96
CA MET A 202 -13.61 -12.51 -8.79
C MET A 202 -14.84 -12.40 -9.68
N THR A 203 -15.22 -11.17 -10.01
CA THR A 203 -16.18 -10.88 -11.07
C THR A 203 -15.56 -9.94 -12.07
N VAL A 204 -15.88 -10.14 -13.34
CA VAL A 204 -15.56 -9.19 -14.41
C VAL A 204 -16.88 -8.58 -14.87
N LYS A 205 -17.04 -7.27 -14.64
CA LYS A 205 -18.23 -6.52 -15.08
C LYS A 205 -17.81 -5.13 -15.54
N ASP A 206 -18.33 -4.69 -16.69
CA ASP A 206 -18.05 -3.36 -17.26
C ASP A 206 -16.54 -3.07 -17.37
N SER A 207 -15.75 -4.09 -17.72
CA SER A 207 -14.28 -4.05 -17.75
C SER A 207 -13.63 -3.68 -16.42
N ILE A 208 -14.24 -4.07 -15.31
CA ILE A 208 -13.69 -3.96 -13.96
C ILE A 208 -13.59 -5.36 -13.37
N LEU A 209 -12.35 -5.77 -13.11
CA LEU A 209 -12.04 -6.98 -12.36
C LEU A 209 -12.11 -6.65 -10.88
N THR A 210 -13.01 -7.33 -10.16
CA THR A 210 -13.25 -7.09 -8.73
C THR A 210 -13.15 -8.38 -7.94
N MET A 211 -12.45 -8.34 -6.80
CA MET A 211 -12.26 -9.47 -5.89
C MET A 211 -13.12 -9.31 -4.63
N TYR A 212 -13.70 -10.42 -4.21
CA TYR A 212 -14.56 -10.54 -3.03
C TYR A 212 -14.06 -11.66 -2.14
N SER A 213 -14.05 -11.41 -0.84
CA SER A 213 -13.77 -12.45 0.14
C SER A 213 -15.04 -13.26 0.34
N ILE A 214 -14.91 -14.57 0.57
CA ILE A 214 -16.05 -15.38 0.99
C ILE A 214 -16.65 -14.91 2.32
N ASP A 215 -15.84 -14.26 3.17
CA ASP A 215 -16.25 -13.79 4.49
C ASP A 215 -17.05 -12.48 4.42
N ASP A 216 -16.97 -11.72 3.31
CA ASP A 216 -17.76 -10.53 3.04
C ASP A 216 -18.09 -10.44 1.53
N PRO A 217 -19.01 -11.28 1.02
CA PRO A 217 -19.20 -11.48 -0.41
C PRO A 217 -19.86 -10.28 -1.11
N GLU A 218 -20.36 -9.30 -0.37
CA GLU A 218 -21.02 -8.11 -0.91
C GLU A 218 -20.08 -6.90 -0.99
N LYS A 219 -18.96 -6.91 -0.24
CA LYS A 219 -18.00 -5.80 -0.25
C LYS A 219 -16.74 -6.19 -1.02
N PRO A 220 -16.42 -5.48 -2.10
CA PRO A 220 -15.17 -5.72 -2.80
C PRO A 220 -14.00 -5.31 -1.91
N PHE A 221 -12.96 -6.14 -1.86
CA PHE A 221 -11.74 -5.78 -1.16
C PHE A 221 -10.62 -5.34 -2.12
N ARG A 222 -10.72 -5.65 -3.42
CA ARG A 222 -9.84 -5.15 -4.48
C ARG A 222 -10.63 -4.97 -5.78
N SER A 223 -10.36 -3.89 -6.51
CA SER A 223 -10.88 -3.67 -7.86
C SER A 223 -9.81 -3.04 -8.73
N VAL A 224 -9.72 -3.50 -9.99
CA VAL A 224 -8.86 -2.92 -11.01
C VAL A 224 -9.63 -2.84 -12.32
N LYS A 225 -9.45 -1.74 -13.06
CA LYS A 225 -9.99 -1.65 -14.42
C LYS A 225 -9.13 -2.54 -15.32
N GLU A 226 -9.77 -3.24 -16.24
CA GLU A 226 -9.06 -4.10 -17.20
C GLU A 226 -7.98 -3.34 -17.98
N GLY A 227 -6.85 -4.00 -18.17
CA GLY A 227 -5.70 -3.46 -18.91
C GLY A 227 -4.83 -2.46 -18.13
N ILE A 228 -5.06 -2.28 -16.83
CA ILE A 228 -4.18 -1.54 -15.89
C ILE A 228 -3.37 -2.53 -15.06
#